data_AF-A0A0E4H4D2-F1
#
_entry.id   AF-A0A0E4H4D2-F1
#
_cell.length_a   1.000
_cell.length_b   1.000
_cell.length_c   1.000
_cell.angle_alpha   90.00
_cell.angle_beta   90.00
_cell.angle_gamma   90.00
#
_symmetry.space_group_name_H-M   'P 1'
#
loop_
_entity.id
_entity.type
_entity.pdbx_description
1 polymer ?
#
loop_
_entity_poly.entity_id
_entity_poly.type
_entity_poly.pdbx_seq_one_letter_code
_entity_poly.pdbx_strand_id
1 'polypeptide(L)'
;MTYTLEWLETFDGEIDIVNVNMSSLANTIEKYVSQYKYTYRTNMEDYPEIILFVPNSSIPHLLGLSREHHVNLPTNNAGSIFEGLKDDWTLERLNKADNGWFNENKYKIVGTLLLYQMVNLMECKFYTTDGILNRRAGTRFRRDNIYFVVFKLSNGVSYTVELSREQGNQYFPRSLKINDSSIVNCKEIELKLIDKKRIKTPKTRRVGWSS
;
A
#
# COMPACT_ATOMS: atom_id res chain seq x y z
N MET A 1 -5.69 -19.38 7.84
CA MET A 1 -4.26 -19.08 8.12
C MET A 1 -4.20 -17.67 8.70
N THR A 2 -3.42 -17.46 9.76
CA THR A 2 -3.21 -16.14 10.36
C THR A 2 -1.79 -15.69 10.05
N TYR A 3 -1.63 -14.54 9.40
CA TYR A 3 -0.30 -13.98 9.10
C TYR A 3 0.28 -13.35 10.38
N THR A 4 1.33 -13.96 10.94
CA THR A 4 2.02 -13.46 12.14
C THR A 4 3.04 -12.37 11.78
N LEU A 5 3.58 -11.69 12.80
CA LEU A 5 4.64 -10.70 12.58
C LEU A 5 5.91 -11.34 11.98
N GLU A 6 6.36 -12.46 12.55
CA GLU A 6 7.51 -13.23 12.07
C GLU A 6 7.31 -13.69 10.61
N TRP A 7 6.09 -14.11 10.27
CA TRP A 7 5.75 -14.43 8.88
C TRP A 7 5.88 -13.21 7.98
N LEU A 8 5.36 -12.04 8.39
CA LEU A 8 5.50 -10.81 7.61
C LEU A 8 6.96 -10.36 7.45
N GLU A 9 7.80 -10.59 8.44
CA GLU A 9 9.23 -10.25 8.43
C GLU A 9 10.02 -11.10 7.44
N THR A 10 9.63 -12.36 7.27
CA THR A 10 10.35 -13.36 6.46
C THR A 10 9.65 -13.71 5.15
N PHE A 11 8.45 -13.18 4.90
CA PHE A 11 7.68 -13.44 3.69
C PHE A 11 8.46 -13.03 2.44
N ASP A 12 8.69 -14.00 1.55
CA ASP A 12 9.51 -13.87 0.35
C ASP A 12 8.70 -13.52 -0.91
N GLY A 13 7.36 -13.44 -0.78
CA GLY A 13 6.42 -13.18 -1.87
C GLY A 13 5.75 -14.44 -2.43
N GLU A 14 6.14 -15.64 -2.00
CA GLU A 14 5.56 -16.89 -2.47
C GLU A 14 4.31 -17.26 -1.66
N ILE A 15 3.14 -17.20 -2.31
CA ILE A 15 1.87 -17.60 -1.73
C ILE A 15 0.91 -18.01 -2.83
N ASP A 16 0.03 -18.96 -2.54
CA ASP A 16 -1.12 -19.23 -3.40
C ASP A 16 -2.15 -18.10 -3.27
N ILE A 17 -2.13 -17.17 -4.23
CA ILE A 17 -2.94 -15.97 -4.21
C ILE A 17 -4.44 -16.29 -4.19
N VAL A 18 -4.90 -17.37 -4.84
CA VAL A 18 -6.32 -17.72 -4.86
C VAL A 18 -6.84 -18.18 -3.50
N ASN A 19 -5.94 -18.52 -2.57
CA ASN A 19 -6.24 -19.01 -1.23
C ASN A 19 -5.89 -18.00 -0.12
N VAL A 20 -5.57 -16.75 -0.48
CA VAL A 20 -5.31 -15.69 0.50
C VAL A 20 -6.55 -15.42 1.35
N ASN A 21 -6.37 -15.50 2.67
CA ASN A 21 -7.38 -15.10 3.63
C ASN A 21 -7.41 -13.57 3.80
N MET A 22 -8.41 -12.90 3.21
CA MET A 22 -8.55 -11.44 3.25
C MET A 22 -8.79 -10.89 4.66
N SER A 23 -9.53 -11.60 5.51
CA SER A 23 -9.74 -11.22 6.91
C SER A 23 -8.43 -11.22 7.69
N SER A 24 -7.62 -12.27 7.56
CA SER A 24 -6.30 -12.28 8.17
C SER A 24 -5.40 -11.20 7.61
N LEU A 25 -5.46 -10.93 6.30
CA LEU A 25 -4.67 -9.87 5.67
C LEU A 25 -5.03 -8.52 6.30
N ALA A 26 -6.30 -8.15 6.31
CA ALA A 26 -6.74 -6.86 6.82
C ALA A 26 -6.44 -6.68 8.32
N ASN A 27 -6.73 -7.70 9.14
CA ASN A 27 -6.48 -7.63 10.59
C ASN A 27 -4.98 -7.58 10.92
N THR A 28 -4.14 -8.35 10.20
CA THR A 28 -2.69 -8.31 10.40
C THR A 28 -2.11 -6.95 9.96
N ILE A 29 -2.57 -6.41 8.82
CA ILE A 29 -2.14 -5.09 8.34
C ILE A 29 -2.56 -4.00 9.31
N GLU A 30 -3.78 -4.02 9.85
CA GLU A 30 -4.19 -3.06 10.90
C GLU A 30 -3.34 -3.17 12.17
N LYS A 31 -2.93 -4.38 12.53
CA LYS A 31 -2.16 -4.61 13.75
C LYS A 31 -0.72 -4.13 13.63
N TYR A 32 -0.09 -4.32 12.47
CA TYR A 32 1.36 -4.14 12.34
C TYR A 32 1.79 -3.04 11.36
N VAL A 33 0.92 -2.60 10.45
CA VAL A 33 1.28 -1.73 9.31
C VAL A 33 0.45 -0.45 9.30
N SER A 34 -0.87 -0.53 9.16
CA SER A 34 -1.76 0.64 9.12
C SER A 34 -2.16 1.10 10.52
N GLN A 35 -2.75 2.29 10.60
CA GLN A 35 -2.93 3.03 11.85
C GLN A 35 -1.61 3.41 12.53
N TYR A 36 -0.59 3.74 11.73
CA TYR A 36 0.69 4.26 12.23
C TYR A 36 1.17 5.50 11.45
N LYS A 37 1.95 6.33 12.14
CA LYS A 37 2.90 7.27 11.56
C LYS A 37 4.30 6.69 11.70
N TYR A 38 5.01 6.55 10.60
CA TYR A 38 6.42 6.17 10.53
C TYR A 38 7.23 7.42 10.24
N THR A 39 8.18 7.75 11.10
CA THR A 39 9.06 8.90 10.90
C THR A 39 10.41 8.41 10.44
N TYR A 40 10.89 8.94 9.32
CA TYR A 40 12.18 8.62 8.75
C TYR A 40 13.06 9.85 8.74
N ARG A 41 14.33 9.66 9.11
CA ARG A 41 15.40 10.61 8.78
C ARG A 41 15.91 10.31 7.38
N THR A 42 16.21 11.34 6.61
CA THR A 42 16.76 11.19 5.25
C THR A 42 18.12 11.86 5.11
N ASN A 43 18.80 11.58 4.00
CA ASN A 43 20.02 12.28 3.57
C ASN A 43 19.75 13.51 2.68
N MET A 44 18.50 13.92 2.47
CA MET A 44 18.15 15.09 1.67
C MET A 44 18.17 16.38 2.51
N GLU A 45 18.82 17.44 2.01
CA GLU A 45 18.88 18.74 2.69
C GLU A 45 17.49 19.39 2.85
N ASP A 46 16.68 19.39 1.79
CA ASP A 46 15.34 20.01 1.79
C ASP A 46 14.29 19.18 2.55
N TYR A 47 14.56 17.90 2.80
CA TYR A 47 13.63 16.97 3.44
C TYR A 47 14.34 16.11 4.51
N PRO A 48 14.89 16.72 5.57
CA PRO A 48 15.67 15.99 6.58
C PRO A 48 14.82 14.94 7.31
N GLU A 49 13.50 15.13 7.33
CA GLU A 49 12.53 14.20 7.91
C GLU A 49 11.32 14.00 6.98
N ILE A 50 10.91 12.75 6.81
CA ILE A 50 9.69 12.33 6.11
C ILE A 50 8.79 11.58 7.08
N ILE A 51 7.50 11.92 7.12
CA ILE A 51 6.50 11.23 7.93
C ILE A 51 5.57 10.46 7.00
N LEU A 52 5.59 9.13 7.05
CA LEU A 52 4.62 8.28 6.35
C LEU A 52 3.44 7.98 7.26
N PHE A 53 2.28 8.51 6.90
CA PHE A 53 0.99 8.26 7.53
C PHE A 53 0.27 7.15 6.78
N VAL A 54 0.04 6.00 7.44
CA VAL A 54 -0.63 4.83 6.84
C VAL A 54 -2.00 4.62 7.50
N PRO A 55 -3.09 5.22 6.99
CA PRO A 55 -4.43 4.96 7.48
C PRO A 55 -4.98 3.65 6.90
N ASN A 56 -5.99 3.07 7.56
CA ASN A 56 -6.72 1.92 7.01
C ASN A 56 -7.33 2.20 5.63
N SER A 57 -7.77 3.44 5.39
CA SER A 57 -8.34 3.86 4.11
C SER A 57 -7.35 3.81 2.95
N SER A 58 -6.04 3.77 3.18
CA SER A 58 -5.06 3.54 2.10
C SER A 58 -5.11 2.12 1.57
N ILE A 59 -5.41 1.12 2.42
CA ILE A 59 -5.24 -0.30 2.07
C ILE A 59 -6.12 -0.73 0.88
N PRO A 60 -7.41 -0.36 0.78
CA PRO A 60 -8.20 -0.69 -0.40
C PRO A 60 -7.61 -0.13 -1.70
N HIS A 61 -7.04 1.07 -1.68
CA HIS A 61 -6.38 1.66 -2.84
C HIS A 61 -5.11 0.89 -3.23
N LEU A 62 -4.35 0.41 -2.25
CA LEU A 62 -3.19 -0.46 -2.49
C LEU A 62 -3.60 -1.82 -3.06
N LEU A 63 -4.76 -2.35 -2.67
CA LEU A 63 -5.34 -3.56 -3.25
C LEU A 63 -5.97 -3.33 -4.63
N GLY A 64 -6.07 -2.08 -5.11
CA GLY A 64 -6.75 -1.74 -6.36
C GLY A 64 -8.27 -1.88 -6.31
N LEU A 65 -8.87 -1.93 -5.11
CA LEU A 65 -10.31 -1.96 -4.95
C LEU A 65 -10.89 -0.59 -5.32
N SER A 66 -11.63 -0.55 -6.42
CA SER A 66 -12.33 0.64 -6.89
C SER A 66 -13.68 0.26 -7.51
N ARG A 67 -14.54 1.28 -7.67
CA ARG A 67 -15.86 1.15 -8.30
C ARG A 67 -15.79 0.65 -9.75
N GLU A 68 -14.73 0.98 -10.47
CA GLU A 68 -14.61 0.66 -11.90
C GLU A 68 -14.30 -0.83 -12.12
N HIS A 69 -13.58 -1.45 -11.20
CA HIS A 69 -13.17 -2.86 -11.32
C HIS A 69 -14.12 -3.85 -10.63
N HIS A 70 -15.17 -3.37 -9.95
CA HIS A 70 -16.17 -4.25 -9.37
C HIS A 70 -17.59 -3.76 -9.65
N VAL A 71 -18.39 -4.64 -10.25
CA VAL A 71 -19.81 -4.41 -10.44
C VAL A 71 -20.52 -4.74 -9.11
N ASN A 72 -21.28 -3.78 -8.59
CA ASN A 72 -22.06 -3.93 -7.35
C ASN A 72 -21.25 -4.12 -6.05
N LEU A 73 -20.05 -3.52 -5.95
CA LEU A 73 -19.39 -3.33 -4.65
C LEU A 73 -20.38 -2.66 -3.65
N PRO A 74 -20.57 -3.19 -2.42
CA PRO A 74 -21.55 -2.64 -1.49
C PRO A 74 -21.31 -1.17 -1.09
N THR A 75 -20.08 -0.69 -1.26
CA THR A 75 -19.69 0.71 -1.00
C THR A 75 -18.40 1.06 -1.72
N ASN A 76 -18.22 2.35 -2.01
CA ASN A 76 -16.96 2.91 -2.55
C ASN A 76 -16.13 3.63 -1.47
N ASN A 77 -16.61 3.66 -0.22
CA ASN A 77 -15.86 4.29 0.86
C ASN A 77 -14.73 3.35 1.30
N ALA A 78 -13.47 3.77 1.11
CA ALA A 78 -12.30 2.95 1.45
C ALA A 78 -12.27 2.51 2.92
N GLY A 79 -12.67 3.37 3.86
CA GLY A 79 -12.78 2.99 5.28
C GLY A 79 -13.76 1.84 5.49
N SER A 80 -14.95 1.93 4.90
CA SER A 80 -15.96 0.86 4.98
C SER A 80 -15.52 -0.43 4.26
N ILE A 81 -14.83 -0.31 3.12
CA ILE A 81 -14.25 -1.46 2.41
C ILE A 81 -13.27 -2.19 3.31
N PHE A 82 -12.35 -1.47 3.94
CA PHE A 82 -11.38 -2.06 4.86
C PHE A 82 -12.05 -2.77 6.05
N GLU A 83 -13.08 -2.18 6.64
CA GLU A 83 -13.84 -2.83 7.70
C GLU A 83 -14.60 -4.09 7.23
N GLY A 84 -15.03 -4.13 5.97
CA GLY A 84 -15.60 -5.34 5.36
C GLY A 84 -14.56 -6.44 5.15
N LEU A 85 -13.36 -6.08 4.67
CA LEU A 85 -12.26 -7.03 4.47
C LEU A 85 -11.87 -7.78 5.74
N LYS A 86 -12.03 -7.17 6.92
CA LYS A 86 -11.69 -7.77 8.23
C LYS A 86 -12.56 -8.95 8.61
N ASP A 87 -13.70 -9.16 7.96
CA ASP A 87 -14.66 -10.20 8.36
C ASP A 87 -15.34 -10.83 7.13
N ASP A 88 -16.19 -10.07 6.44
CA ASP A 88 -17.19 -10.61 5.52
C ASP A 88 -16.86 -10.48 4.03
N TRP A 89 -15.83 -9.72 3.65
CA TRP A 89 -15.44 -9.53 2.24
C TRP A 89 -14.28 -10.47 1.88
N THR A 90 -14.60 -11.77 1.71
CA THR A 90 -13.64 -12.79 1.29
C THR A 90 -13.19 -12.59 -0.16
N LEU A 91 -12.05 -13.20 -0.53
CA LEU A 91 -11.59 -13.16 -1.93
C LEU A 91 -12.62 -13.77 -2.89
N GLU A 92 -13.32 -14.83 -2.47
CA GLU A 92 -14.43 -15.42 -3.23
C GLU A 92 -15.54 -14.40 -3.51
N ARG A 93 -15.93 -13.58 -2.52
CA ARG A 93 -16.97 -12.56 -2.68
C ARG A 93 -16.50 -11.41 -3.56
N LEU A 94 -15.25 -10.96 -3.40
CA LEU A 94 -14.65 -9.97 -4.29
C LEU A 94 -14.65 -10.48 -5.74
N ASN A 95 -14.30 -11.75 -5.95
CA ASN A 95 -14.29 -12.39 -7.26
C ASN A 95 -15.70 -12.55 -7.88
N LYS A 96 -16.77 -12.65 -7.08
CA LYS A 96 -18.15 -12.69 -7.59
C LYS A 96 -18.61 -11.35 -8.18
N ALA A 97 -18.09 -10.24 -7.67
CA ALA A 97 -18.34 -8.90 -8.20
C ALA A 97 -17.23 -8.41 -9.14
N ASP A 98 -16.28 -9.29 -9.47
CA ASP A 98 -15.10 -8.94 -10.26
C ASP A 98 -15.47 -8.56 -11.69
N ASN A 99 -14.96 -7.41 -12.12
CA ASN A 99 -15.01 -6.95 -13.50
C ASN A 99 -13.58 -6.70 -14.02
N GLY A 100 -12.68 -7.65 -13.79
CA GLY A 100 -11.29 -7.62 -14.23
C GLY A 100 -10.28 -7.21 -13.14
N TRP A 101 -10.75 -6.81 -11.95
CA TRP A 101 -9.93 -6.54 -10.78
C TRP A 101 -8.95 -7.67 -10.48
N PHE A 102 -9.40 -8.93 -10.39
CA PHE A 102 -8.52 -10.01 -9.91
C PHE A 102 -7.33 -10.22 -10.86
N ASN A 103 -7.58 -10.28 -12.16
CA ASN A 103 -6.52 -10.44 -13.16
C ASN A 103 -5.50 -9.30 -13.14
N GLU A 104 -5.96 -8.07 -12.95
CA GLU A 104 -5.10 -6.87 -12.92
C GLU A 104 -4.39 -6.65 -11.59
N ASN A 105 -4.99 -7.08 -10.47
CA ASN A 105 -4.58 -6.68 -9.13
C ASN A 105 -4.18 -7.84 -8.22
N LYS A 106 -4.23 -9.11 -8.66
CA LYS A 106 -3.85 -10.27 -7.82
C LYS A 106 -2.47 -10.12 -7.15
N TYR A 107 -1.47 -9.58 -7.86
CA TYR A 107 -0.14 -9.35 -7.27
C TYR A 107 -0.13 -8.21 -6.23
N LYS A 108 -1.10 -7.29 -6.26
CA LYS A 108 -1.24 -6.27 -5.21
C LYS A 108 -1.67 -6.86 -3.87
N ILE A 109 -2.32 -8.03 -3.87
CA ILE A 109 -2.58 -8.80 -2.65
C ILE A 109 -1.24 -9.21 -2.00
N VAL A 110 -0.31 -9.75 -2.80
CA VAL A 110 1.04 -10.11 -2.35
C VAL A 110 1.81 -8.88 -1.87
N GLY A 111 1.80 -7.80 -2.65
CA GLY A 111 2.48 -6.56 -2.26
C GLY A 111 1.89 -5.91 -1.00
N THR A 112 0.60 -6.12 -0.72
CA THR A 112 -0.03 -5.68 0.53
C THR A 112 0.51 -6.45 1.74
N LEU A 113 0.74 -7.76 1.60
CA LEU A 113 1.41 -8.58 2.64
C LEU A 113 2.88 -8.17 2.84
N LEU A 114 3.55 -7.66 1.80
CA LEU A 114 4.91 -7.13 1.89
C LEU A 114 5.00 -5.72 2.50
N LEU A 115 3.88 -5.04 2.79
CA LEU A 115 3.91 -3.66 3.29
C LEU A 115 4.66 -3.51 4.61
N TYR A 116 4.62 -4.53 5.48
CA TYR A 116 5.39 -4.48 6.72
C TYR A 116 6.89 -4.30 6.43
N GLN A 117 7.44 -5.10 5.53
CA GLN A 117 8.84 -4.99 5.13
C GLN A 117 9.13 -3.63 4.48
N MET A 118 8.23 -3.14 3.62
CA MET A 118 8.38 -1.85 2.95
C MET A 118 8.42 -0.65 3.90
N VAL A 119 7.49 -0.58 4.87
CA VAL A 119 7.46 0.55 5.83
C VAL A 119 8.57 0.44 6.88
N ASN A 120 9.12 -0.75 7.12
CA ASN A 120 10.27 -0.95 7.99
C ASN A 120 11.62 -0.99 7.24
N LEU A 121 11.62 -0.70 5.93
CA LEU A 121 12.81 -0.64 5.07
C LEU A 121 13.62 -1.96 4.99
N MET A 122 12.95 -3.11 5.13
CA MET A 122 13.59 -4.42 5.05
C MET A 122 13.85 -4.81 3.59
N GLU A 123 15.11 -4.71 3.18
CA GLU A 123 15.57 -4.97 1.79
C GLU A 123 14.76 -4.18 0.76
N CYS A 124 14.49 -2.91 1.10
CA CYS A 124 13.74 -2.00 0.25
C CYS A 124 14.61 -0.82 -0.18
N LYS A 125 14.25 -0.23 -1.31
CA LYS A 125 14.83 1.02 -1.79
C LYS A 125 13.80 2.13 -1.72
N PHE A 126 14.25 3.33 -1.47
CA PHE A 126 13.39 4.50 -1.41
C PHE A 126 13.85 5.51 -2.46
N TYR A 127 12.91 6.07 -3.19
CA TYR A 127 13.19 6.97 -4.29
C TYR A 127 12.42 8.27 -4.14
N THR A 128 13.03 9.37 -4.58
CA THR A 128 12.38 10.66 -4.79
C THR A 128 12.13 10.89 -6.27
N THR A 129 10.99 11.51 -6.58
CA THR A 129 10.69 12.02 -7.93
C THR A 129 11.22 13.44 -8.13
N ASP A 130 11.92 13.99 -7.14
CA ASP A 130 12.54 15.30 -7.26
C ASP A 130 13.53 15.34 -8.43
N GLY A 131 13.58 16.48 -9.13
CA GLY A 131 14.38 16.65 -10.34
C GLY A 131 13.77 16.08 -11.63
N ILE A 132 12.73 15.23 -11.58
CA ILE A 132 12.06 14.71 -12.78
C ILE A 132 10.65 15.25 -13.03
N LEU A 133 9.98 15.84 -12.04
CA LEU A 133 8.57 16.28 -12.15
C LEU A 133 8.28 17.24 -13.32
N ASN A 134 9.25 18.07 -13.70
CA ASN A 134 9.14 19.03 -14.81
C ASN A 134 9.62 18.47 -16.17
N ARG A 135 9.93 17.18 -16.24
CA ARG A 135 10.37 16.47 -17.46
C ARG A 135 9.28 15.52 -17.94
N ARG A 136 9.38 15.06 -19.19
CA ARG A 136 8.45 14.05 -19.76
C ARG A 136 8.36 12.80 -18.87
N ALA A 137 9.49 12.30 -18.38
CA ALA A 137 9.56 11.16 -17.46
C ALA A 137 8.77 11.36 -16.15
N GLY A 138 8.63 12.60 -15.67
CA GLY A 138 7.90 12.93 -14.44
C GLY A 138 6.42 13.24 -14.62
N THR A 139 5.89 13.23 -15.85
CA THR A 139 4.52 13.70 -16.12
C THR A 139 3.47 12.90 -15.34
N ARG A 140 3.62 11.57 -15.25
CA ARG A 140 2.75 10.71 -14.44
C ARG A 140 2.83 11.08 -12.96
N PHE A 141 4.03 11.12 -12.41
CA PHE A 141 4.25 11.44 -11.00
C PHE A 141 3.67 12.80 -10.62
N ARG A 142 3.85 13.82 -11.47
CA ARG A 142 3.26 15.14 -11.28
C ARG A 142 1.73 15.12 -11.31
N ARG A 143 1.14 14.48 -12.33
CA ARG A 143 -0.33 14.34 -12.46
C ARG A 143 -0.94 13.63 -11.25
N ASP A 144 -0.28 12.57 -10.80
CA ASP A 144 -0.76 11.71 -9.72
C ASP A 144 -0.30 12.20 -8.34
N ASN A 145 0.40 13.35 -8.28
CA ASN A 145 0.92 13.99 -7.07
C ASN A 145 1.80 13.06 -6.22
N ILE A 146 2.68 12.30 -6.86
CA ILE A 146 3.62 11.36 -6.25
C ILE A 146 4.98 12.03 -6.09
N TYR A 147 5.53 11.99 -4.87
CA TYR A 147 6.82 12.61 -4.54
C TYR A 147 7.88 11.58 -4.16
N PHE A 148 7.43 10.48 -3.58
CA PHE A 148 8.31 9.41 -3.11
C PHE A 148 7.75 8.05 -3.49
N VAL A 149 8.64 7.08 -3.54
CA VAL A 149 8.34 5.73 -3.95
C VAL A 149 9.13 4.75 -3.09
N VAL A 150 8.44 3.77 -2.51
CA VAL A 150 9.08 2.61 -1.84
C VAL A 150 9.10 1.45 -2.81
N PHE A 151 10.27 0.88 -3.05
CA PHE A 151 10.48 -0.24 -3.95
C PHE A 151 10.90 -1.48 -3.18
N LYS A 152 10.33 -2.63 -3.56
CA LYS A 152 10.78 -3.95 -3.13
C LYS A 152 10.75 -4.93 -4.29
N LEU A 153 11.80 -5.74 -4.42
CA LEU A 153 11.82 -6.91 -5.30
C LEU A 153 11.59 -8.14 -4.43
N SER A 154 10.66 -9.01 -4.83
CA SER A 154 10.33 -10.22 -4.09
C SER A 154 9.80 -11.27 -5.07
N ASN A 155 10.41 -12.45 -5.03
CA ASN A 155 10.17 -13.56 -5.97
C ASN A 155 10.11 -13.13 -7.45
N GLY A 156 11.08 -12.31 -7.88
CA GLY A 156 11.17 -11.80 -9.27
C GLY A 156 10.12 -10.76 -9.67
N VAL A 157 9.20 -10.39 -8.78
CA VAL A 157 8.18 -9.36 -9.01
C VAL A 157 8.59 -8.07 -8.32
N SER A 158 8.48 -6.94 -9.02
CA SER A 158 8.74 -5.64 -8.42
C SER A 158 7.46 -5.00 -7.90
N TYR A 159 7.52 -4.52 -6.67
CA TYR A 159 6.43 -3.89 -5.95
C TYR A 159 6.81 -2.47 -5.59
N THR A 160 5.91 -1.53 -5.86
CA THR A 160 6.22 -0.10 -5.78
C THR A 160 5.07 0.64 -5.11
N VAL A 161 5.27 1.11 -3.88
CA VAL A 161 4.30 1.93 -3.16
C VAL A 161 4.57 3.40 -3.47
N GLU A 162 3.63 4.02 -4.17
CA GLU A 162 3.68 5.45 -4.49
C GLU A 162 3.13 6.28 -3.33
N LEU A 163 3.87 7.33 -2.96
CA LEU A 163 3.56 8.19 -1.84
C LEU A 163 3.17 9.59 -2.31
N SER A 164 1.96 10.01 -1.95
CA SER A 164 1.47 11.37 -2.16
C SER A 164 1.65 12.21 -0.91
N ARG A 165 1.79 13.53 -1.10
CA ARG A 165 1.85 14.49 -0.01
C ARG A 165 0.47 14.74 0.56
N GLU A 166 0.33 14.63 1.88
CA GLU A 166 -0.85 15.06 2.62
C GLU A 166 -0.71 16.54 2.99
N GLN A 167 0.30 16.87 3.80
CA GLN A 167 0.61 18.22 4.27
C GLN A 167 2.07 18.29 4.73
N GLY A 168 2.79 19.36 4.39
CA GLY A 168 4.16 19.56 4.83
C GLY A 168 5.07 18.38 4.44
N ASN A 169 5.76 17.80 5.42
CA ASN A 169 6.58 16.60 5.26
C ASN A 169 5.83 15.28 5.52
N GLN A 170 4.49 15.32 5.61
CA GLN A 170 3.64 14.15 5.78
C GLN A 170 3.15 13.61 4.42
N TYR A 171 3.31 12.31 4.23
CA TYR A 171 2.95 11.57 3.02
C TYR A 171 2.09 10.37 3.37
N PHE A 172 1.34 9.84 2.41
CA PHE A 172 0.52 8.65 2.58
C PHE A 172 0.64 7.70 1.37
N PRO A 173 0.49 6.37 1.58
CA PRO A 173 0.42 5.41 0.48
C PRO A 173 -0.81 5.67 -0.36
N ARG A 174 -0.59 5.99 -1.64
CA ARG A 174 -1.66 6.27 -2.60
C ARG A 174 -1.99 5.08 -3.47
N SER A 175 -0.96 4.39 -3.95
CA SER A 175 -1.14 3.28 -4.87
C SER A 175 0.01 2.29 -4.78
N LEU A 176 -0.27 1.04 -5.09
CA LEU A 176 0.72 -0.01 -5.27
C LEU A 176 0.79 -0.36 -6.75
N LYS A 177 1.97 -0.27 -7.33
CA LYS A 177 2.28 -0.65 -8.71
C LYS A 177 3.09 -1.95 -8.73
N ILE A 178 2.87 -2.75 -9.76
CA ILE A 178 3.56 -4.01 -10.01
C ILE A 178 4.41 -3.81 -11.27
N ASN A 179 5.68 -4.19 -11.22
CA ASN A 179 6.61 -4.07 -12.36
C ASN A 179 6.68 -2.64 -12.92
N ASP A 180 6.71 -1.63 -12.02
CA ASP A 180 6.71 -0.22 -12.41
C ASP A 180 8.05 0.18 -13.02
N SER A 181 8.09 0.36 -14.34
CA SER A 181 9.29 0.74 -15.07
C SER A 181 9.64 2.22 -14.95
N SER A 182 8.72 3.08 -14.47
CA SER A 182 8.98 4.52 -14.39
C SER A 182 10.03 4.89 -13.33
N ILE A 183 10.22 4.01 -12.33
CA ILE A 183 11.11 4.25 -11.18
C ILE A 183 12.57 4.40 -11.57
N VAL A 184 12.98 3.90 -12.75
CA VAL A 184 14.36 4.00 -13.25
C VAL A 184 14.81 5.45 -13.45
N ASN A 185 13.86 6.39 -13.55
CA ASN A 185 14.13 7.82 -13.67
C ASN A 185 14.18 8.52 -12.31
N CYS A 186 13.74 7.86 -11.23
CA CYS A 186 13.72 8.43 -9.90
C CYS A 186 15.12 8.34 -9.26
N LYS A 187 15.40 9.25 -8.33
CA LYS A 187 16.67 9.26 -7.60
C LYS A 187 16.53 8.47 -6.30
N GLU A 188 17.42 7.51 -6.08
CA GLU A 188 17.49 6.76 -4.81
C GLU A 188 17.91 7.69 -3.67
N ILE A 189 17.27 7.54 -2.51
CA ILE A 189 17.57 8.29 -1.29
C ILE A 189 17.69 7.34 -0.11
N GLU A 190 18.48 7.75 0.88
CA GLU A 190 18.69 6.95 2.08
C GLU A 190 17.72 7.37 3.17
N LEU A 191 17.04 6.39 3.76
CA LEU A 191 16.15 6.58 4.89
C LEU A 191 16.58 5.72 6.07
N LYS A 192 16.37 6.26 7.27
CA LYS A 192 16.42 5.51 8.52
C LYS A 192 15.11 5.69 9.27
N LEU A 193 14.40 4.61 9.55
CA LEU A 193 13.24 4.65 10.45
C LEU A 193 13.71 5.03 11.86
N ILE A 194 13.16 6.12 12.41
CA ILE A 194 13.54 6.63 13.72
C ILE A 194 12.40 6.59 14.74
N ASP A 195 11.15 6.53 14.29
CA ASP A 195 9.99 6.47 15.18
C ASP A 195 8.78 5.79 14.50
N LYS A 196 7.95 5.13 15.29
CA LYS A 196 6.69 4.52 14.89
C LYS A 196 5.64 4.79 15.95
N LYS A 197 4.64 5.61 15.62
CA LYS A 197 3.56 6.00 16.54
C LYS A 197 2.21 5.52 16.03
N ARG A 198 1.47 4.84 16.91
CA ARG A 198 0.08 4.44 16.60
C ARG A 198 -0.82 5.67 16.56
N ILE A 199 -1.71 5.73 15.58
CA ILE A 199 -2.72 6.77 15.45
C ILE A 199 -4.10 6.21 15.80
N LYS A 200 -5.01 7.10 16.19
CA LYS A 200 -6.43 6.80 16.33
C LYS A 200 -7.19 7.52 15.21
N THR A 201 -7.67 6.79 14.21
CA THR A 201 -8.66 7.34 13.28
C THR A 201 -10.08 7.01 13.74
N PRO A 202 -11.08 7.86 13.42
CA PRO A 202 -12.48 7.52 13.64
C PRO A 202 -12.81 6.17 12.97
N LYS A 203 -13.53 5.30 13.69
CA LYS A 203 -14.00 4.05 13.10
C LYS A 203 -15.01 4.37 12.01
N THR A 204 -14.80 3.82 10.83
CA THR A 204 -15.79 3.90 9.75
C THR A 204 -16.81 2.79 9.94
N ARG A 205 -18.07 3.02 9.53
CA ARG A 205 -19.12 2.01 9.63
C ARG A 205 -18.85 0.88 8.62
N ARG A 206 -18.91 -0.37 9.09
CA ARG A 206 -18.90 -1.56 8.23
C ARG A 206 -20.14 -1.57 7.32
N VAL A 207 -19.94 -1.93 6.06
CA VAL A 207 -21.02 -2.23 5.12
C VAL A 207 -20.95 -3.72 4.80
N GLY A 208 -21.98 -4.45 5.18
CA GLY A 208 -22.05 -5.89 4.91
C GLY A 208 -22.26 -6.15 3.42
N TRP A 209 -21.68 -7.24 2.92
CA TRP A 209 -22.02 -7.73 1.60
C TRP A 209 -23.44 -8.34 1.62
N SER A 210 -24.39 -7.75 0.91
CA SER A 210 -25.75 -8.32 0.80
C SER A 210 -25.68 -9.65 0.05
N SER A 211 -26.33 -10.67 0.63
CA SER A 211 -26.38 -12.07 0.15
C SER A 211 -26.80 -12.20 -1.31
#